data_AF-A0A8H4K4P2-F1
#
_entry.id   AF-A0A8H4K4P2-F1
#
_cell.length_a   1.000
_cell.length_b   1.000
_cell.length_c   1.000
_cell.angle_alpha   90.00
_cell.angle_beta   90.00
_cell.angle_gamma   90.00
#
_symmetry.space_group_name_H-M   'P 1'
#
loop_
_entity.id
_entity.type
_entity.pdbx_description
1 polymer ?
#
loop_
_entity_poly.entity_id
_entity_poly.type
_entity_poly.pdbx_seq_one_letter_code
_entity_poly.pdbx_strand_id
1 'polypeptide(L)'
;MKFSIILTAFWVAAVAASPADTELTRRNDCGKGGAPYTRRTNSPCGAGNGRHTYCGCDQTGIVRCIGGRWGEIRDCKASNNQKCYGIGSGAHCGVVLTPGGGGL
;
A
#
# COMPACT_ATOMS: atom_id res chain seq x y z
N MET A 1 -0.96 -24.49 -55.59
CA MET A 1 -0.45 -23.65 -54.48
C MET A 1 -1.41 -22.49 -54.28
N LYS A 2 -1.97 -22.30 -53.09
CA LYS A 2 -2.75 -21.12 -52.71
C LYS A 2 -2.57 -20.93 -51.20
N PHE A 3 -1.81 -19.90 -50.84
CA PHE A 3 -1.55 -19.48 -49.47
C PHE A 3 -2.69 -18.57 -49.03
N SER A 4 -3.46 -18.98 -48.03
CA SER A 4 -4.41 -18.11 -47.35
C SER A 4 -3.94 -17.91 -45.92
N ILE A 5 -3.24 -16.80 -45.70
CA ILE A 5 -2.88 -16.29 -44.38
C ILE A 5 -4.11 -15.57 -43.86
N ILE A 6 -4.77 -16.10 -42.83
CA ILE A 6 -5.84 -15.40 -42.11
C ILE A 6 -5.19 -14.67 -40.93
N LEU A 7 -4.88 -13.40 -41.17
CA LEU A 7 -4.56 -12.38 -40.17
C LEU A 7 -5.89 -11.78 -39.70
N THR A 8 -6.32 -11.97 -38.45
CA THR A 8 -7.29 -11.06 -37.82
C THR A 8 -7.30 -11.14 -36.29
N ALA A 9 -6.75 -10.07 -35.70
CA ALA A 9 -7.19 -9.33 -34.51
C ALA A 9 -7.32 -10.06 -33.16
N PHE A 10 -6.23 -10.07 -32.40
CA PHE A 10 -6.30 -10.04 -30.94
C PHE A 10 -6.94 -8.72 -30.50
N TRP A 11 -8.18 -8.78 -30.03
CA TRP A 11 -8.78 -7.69 -29.26
C TRP A 11 -8.12 -7.66 -27.89
N VAL A 12 -7.12 -6.78 -27.72
CA VAL A 12 -6.67 -6.40 -26.40
C VAL A 12 -7.73 -5.46 -25.83
N ALA A 13 -8.57 -5.98 -24.93
CA ALA A 13 -9.41 -5.13 -24.10
C ALA A 13 -8.48 -4.23 -23.28
N ALA A 14 -8.32 -2.99 -23.73
CA ALA A 14 -7.71 -1.94 -22.94
C ALA A 14 -8.61 -1.72 -21.72
N VAL A 15 -8.24 -2.29 -20.58
CA VAL A 15 -8.80 -1.91 -19.28
C VAL A 15 -8.43 -0.45 -19.04
N ALA A 16 -9.33 0.45 -19.43
CA ALA A 16 -9.24 1.84 -19.01
C ALA A 16 -9.44 1.85 -17.49
N ALA A 17 -8.35 2.01 -16.73
CA ALA A 17 -8.41 2.34 -15.32
C ALA A 17 -9.32 3.57 -15.19
N SER A 18 -10.47 3.38 -14.56
CA SER A 18 -11.49 4.41 -14.48
C SER A 18 -11.08 5.41 -13.40
N PRO A 19 -11.46 6.69 -13.46
CA PRO A 19 -11.18 7.66 -12.39
C PRO A 19 -11.78 7.24 -11.02
N ALA A 20 -12.67 6.24 -11.00
CA ALA A 20 -13.14 5.57 -9.80
C ALA A 20 -12.03 4.82 -9.03
N ASP A 21 -10.99 4.31 -9.71
CA ASP A 21 -9.84 3.66 -9.09
C ASP A 21 -9.03 4.63 -8.24
N THR A 22 -8.99 5.91 -8.63
CA THR A 22 -8.27 6.96 -7.89
C THR A 22 -9.00 7.31 -6.58
N GLU A 23 -10.33 7.33 -6.60
CA GLU A 23 -11.16 7.58 -5.41
C GLU A 23 -11.17 6.36 -4.47
N LEU A 24 -11.19 5.14 -5.01
CA LEU A 24 -11.09 3.90 -4.23
C LEU A 24 -9.71 3.75 -3.56
N THR A 25 -8.64 4.13 -4.28
CA THR A 25 -7.27 4.17 -3.75
C THR A 25 -7.19 5.14 -2.57
N ARG A 26 -7.78 6.35 -2.69
CA ARG A 26 -7.86 7.33 -1.59
C ARG A 26 -8.67 6.83 -0.37
N ARG A 27 -9.62 5.91 -0.56
CA ARG A 27 -10.39 5.25 0.52
C ARG A 27 -9.66 4.08 1.17
N ASN A 28 -8.72 3.46 0.46
CA ASN A 28 -7.86 2.39 0.97
C ASN A 28 -6.64 2.92 1.75
N ASP A 29 -6.26 4.16 1.47
CA ASP A 29 -5.46 4.99 2.36
C ASP A 29 -6.27 5.37 3.61
N CYS A 30 -5.59 5.78 4.68
CA CYS A 30 -6.20 6.02 6.00
C CYS A 30 -7.12 7.26 6.07
N GLY A 31 -7.73 7.66 4.96
CA GLY A 31 -8.57 8.84 4.81
C GLY A 31 -7.78 10.12 4.61
N LYS A 32 -8.48 11.26 4.72
CA LYS A 32 -7.93 12.61 4.57
C LYS A 32 -6.97 12.88 5.74
N GLY A 33 -5.67 12.68 5.52
CA GLY A 33 -4.63 12.76 6.55
C GLY A 33 -3.77 11.49 6.69
N GLY A 34 -4.05 10.44 5.92
CA GLY A 34 -3.15 9.30 5.81
C GLY A 34 -1.78 9.74 5.28
N ALA A 35 -0.73 9.54 6.07
CA ALA A 35 0.64 9.74 5.59
C ALA A 35 0.90 8.86 4.36
N PRO A 36 1.80 9.25 3.43
CA PRO A 36 2.06 8.48 2.19
C PRO A 36 2.46 7.02 2.42
N TYR A 37 2.79 6.66 3.66
CA TYR A 37 3.20 5.33 4.09
C TYR A 37 2.17 4.60 4.95
N THR A 38 0.90 5.04 5.00
CA THR A 38 -0.15 4.33 5.74
C THR A 38 -1.17 3.66 4.83
N ARG A 39 -1.63 2.47 5.24
CA ARG A 39 -2.64 1.66 4.55
C ARG A 39 -3.63 1.11 5.56
N ARG A 40 -4.89 1.00 5.15
CA ARG A 40 -5.92 0.41 6.00
C ARG A 40 -5.79 -1.11 6.01
N THR A 41 -5.51 -1.68 7.18
CA THR A 41 -5.47 -3.14 7.35
C THR A 41 -6.77 -3.78 6.85
N ASN A 42 -6.64 -4.92 6.19
CA ASN A 42 -7.70 -5.65 5.51
C ASN A 42 -8.33 -4.92 4.32
N SER A 43 -7.86 -3.75 3.85
CA SER A 43 -8.37 -3.17 2.60
C SER A 43 -7.70 -3.80 1.36
N PRO A 44 -8.32 -3.70 0.17
CA PRO A 44 -7.72 -4.20 -1.06
C PRO A 44 -6.37 -3.54 -1.40
N CYS A 45 -5.48 -4.29 -2.03
CA CYS A 45 -4.19 -3.79 -2.51
C CYS A 45 -3.84 -4.35 -3.90
N GLY A 46 -3.18 -3.54 -4.73
CA GLY A 46 -2.72 -3.95 -6.06
C GLY A 46 -1.47 -4.84 -6.00
N ALA A 47 -1.35 -5.79 -6.93
CA ALA A 47 -0.27 -6.79 -6.97
C ALA A 47 1.15 -6.18 -7.02
N GLY A 48 1.31 -4.99 -7.60
CA GLY A 48 2.59 -4.26 -7.60
C GLY A 48 3.09 -3.87 -6.20
N ASN A 49 2.25 -3.95 -5.16
CA ASN A 49 2.62 -3.61 -3.79
C ASN A 49 3.17 -4.79 -2.96
N GLY A 50 3.22 -6.02 -3.53
CA GLY A 50 3.55 -7.23 -2.76
C GLY A 50 4.93 -7.22 -2.08
N ARG A 51 5.87 -6.40 -2.55
CA ARG A 51 7.21 -6.24 -1.96
C ARG A 51 7.36 -5.04 -1.03
N HIS A 52 6.38 -4.14 -1.01
CA HIS A 52 6.43 -2.91 -0.23
C HIS A 52 5.74 -3.09 1.12
N THR A 53 6.29 -2.46 2.15
CA THR A 53 5.72 -2.43 3.49
C THR A 53 5.22 -1.04 3.82
N TYR A 54 4.11 -0.99 4.54
CA TYR A 54 3.43 0.23 4.96
C TYR A 54 3.04 0.11 6.42
N CYS A 55 2.69 1.22 7.06
CA CYS A 55 2.10 1.19 8.38
C CYS A 55 0.59 1.02 8.32
N GLY A 56 0.03 0.33 9.31
CA GLY A 56 -1.40 0.42 9.60
C GLY A 56 -1.81 1.86 9.92
N CYS A 57 -3.09 2.18 9.76
CA CYS A 57 -3.62 3.52 10.05
C CYS A 57 -3.45 3.95 11.51
N ASP A 58 -3.45 2.99 12.43
CA ASP A 58 -3.20 3.18 13.85
C ASP A 58 -1.71 3.39 14.18
N GLN A 59 -0.82 3.23 13.19
CA GLN A 59 0.63 3.25 13.33
C GLN A 59 1.12 2.25 14.40
N THR A 60 0.44 1.12 14.58
CA THR A 60 0.86 0.10 15.55
C THR A 60 1.40 -1.16 14.89
N GLY A 61 1.16 -1.36 13.60
CA GLY A 61 1.65 -2.53 12.88
C GLY A 61 2.19 -2.19 11.49
N ILE A 62 3.06 -3.05 10.97
CA ILE A 62 3.51 -3.05 9.59
C ILE A 62 2.59 -3.97 8.79
N VAL A 63 2.07 -3.47 7.67
CA VAL A 63 1.22 -4.20 6.74
C VAL A 63 1.93 -4.41 5.39
N ARG A 64 1.59 -5.52 4.72
CA ARG A 64 2.04 -5.86 3.37
C ARG A 64 0.88 -6.40 2.55
N CYS A 65 0.94 -6.20 1.24
CA CYS A 65 -0.04 -6.74 0.32
C CYS A 65 0.12 -8.27 0.19
N ILE A 66 -0.82 -9.03 0.75
CA ILE A 66 -0.85 -10.49 0.76
C ILE A 66 -2.20 -10.92 0.19
N GLY A 67 -2.19 -11.71 -0.89
CA GLY A 67 -3.43 -12.20 -1.50
C GLY A 67 -4.40 -11.09 -1.95
N GLY A 68 -3.87 -9.94 -2.37
CA GLY A 68 -4.67 -8.79 -2.80
C GLY A 68 -5.28 -7.97 -1.64
N ARG A 69 -4.85 -8.18 -0.39
CA ARG A 69 -5.26 -7.36 0.77
C ARG A 69 -4.08 -6.93 1.62
N TRP A 70 -4.20 -5.80 2.32
CA TRP A 70 -3.23 -5.38 3.32
C TRP A 70 -3.34 -6.26 4.56
N GLY A 71 -2.44 -7.23 4.70
CA GLY A 71 -2.31 -8.06 5.89
C GLY A 71 -1.22 -7.51 6.81
N GLU A 72 -1.47 -7.54 8.12
CA GLU A 72 -0.44 -7.23 9.11
C GLU A 72 0.63 -8.34 9.12
N ILE A 73 1.89 -7.93 9.02
CA ILE A 73 3.05 -8.83 9.04
C ILE A 73 3.91 -8.64 10.27
N ARG A 74 3.69 -7.57 11.04
CA ARG A 74 4.40 -7.29 12.29
C ARG A 74 3.59 -6.34 13.17
N ASP A 75 3.40 -6.72 14.43
CA ASP A 75 2.88 -5.84 15.48
C ASP A 75 4.05 -5.11 16.17
N CYS A 76 4.08 -3.78 16.06
CA CYS A 76 5.09 -2.93 16.71
C CYS A 76 4.83 -2.74 18.21
N LYS A 77 3.59 -2.90 18.68
CA LYS A 77 3.28 -2.82 20.11
C LYS A 77 3.83 -4.02 20.87
N ALA A 78 3.67 -5.22 20.32
CA ALA A 78 4.27 -6.43 20.89
C ALA A 78 5.81 -6.36 20.96
N SER A 79 6.44 -5.63 20.03
CA SER A 79 7.89 -5.55 19.87
C SER A 79 8.57 -4.46 20.72
N ASN A 80 8.09 -4.19 21.95
CA ASN A 80 8.54 -3.13 22.89
C ASN A 80 7.75 -1.81 22.82
N ASN A 81 6.42 -1.85 22.63
CA ASN A 81 5.54 -0.68 22.62
C ASN A 81 5.97 0.41 21.62
N GLN A 82 6.50 -0.01 20.47
CA GLN A 82 7.01 0.86 19.43
C GLN A 82 5.87 1.35 18.53
N LYS A 83 6.14 2.43 17.80
CA LYS A 83 5.25 2.96 16.77
C LYS A 83 5.75 2.56 15.38
N CYS A 84 4.83 2.43 14.44
CA CYS A 84 5.15 2.25 13.05
C CYS A 84 5.36 3.61 12.38
N TYR A 85 6.45 3.74 11.63
CA TYR A 85 6.72 4.90 10.78
C TYR A 85 7.26 4.45 9.42
N GLY A 86 7.01 5.26 8.39
CA GLY A 86 7.51 5.02 7.04
C GLY A 86 8.73 5.88 6.74
N ILE A 87 9.73 5.29 6.08
CA ILE A 87 10.85 5.97 5.43
C ILE A 87 10.94 5.50 3.97
N GLY A 88 11.85 6.07 3.17
CA GLY A 88 11.97 5.73 1.75
C GLY A 88 12.21 4.24 1.43
N SER A 89 12.65 3.43 2.40
CA SER A 89 12.82 1.98 2.26
C SER A 89 11.60 1.13 2.69
N GLY A 90 10.54 1.75 3.21
CA GLY A 90 9.34 1.07 3.70
C GLY A 90 8.98 1.42 5.14
N ALA A 91 8.10 0.63 5.75
CA ALA A 91 7.65 0.79 7.12
C ALA A 91 8.51 0.03 8.14
N HIS A 92 8.69 0.65 9.31
CA HIS A 92 9.56 0.17 10.40
C HIS A 92 8.88 0.36 11.75
N CYS A 93 9.18 -0.55 12.70
CA CYS A 93 8.84 -0.37 14.10
C CYS A 93 9.99 0.34 14.81
N GLY A 94 9.69 1.39 15.56
CA GLY A 94 10.67 2.03 16.42
C GLY A 94 10.06 3.12 17.29
N VAL A 95 10.91 3.75 18.08
CA VAL A 95 10.52 4.95 18.81
C VAL A 95 10.49 6.10 17.82
N VAL A 96 9.31 6.68 17.59
CA VAL A 96 9.21 7.96 16.93
C VAL A 96 9.66 8.98 17.96
N LEU A 97 10.94 9.34 17.93
CA LEU A 97 11.42 10.52 18.62
C LEU A 97 10.79 11.70 17.90
N THR A 98 9.64 12.16 18.38
CA THR A 98 9.18 13.52 18.07
C THR A 98 10.39 14.41 18.35
N PRO A 99 10.88 15.23 17.40
CA PRO A 99 11.90 16.20 17.74
C PRO A 99 11.32 16.99 18.92
N GLY A 100 11.93 16.80 20.09
CA GLY A 100 11.53 17.52 21.28
C GLY A 100 11.52 18.98 20.92
N GLY A 101 10.46 19.69 21.28
CA GLY A 101 10.47 21.14 21.28
C GLY A 101 11.63 21.62 22.14
N GLY A 102 12.78 21.82 21.49
CA GLY A 102 13.88 22.61 21.99
C GLY A 102 13.41 24.06 21.93
N GLY A 103 13.44 24.71 23.09
CA GLY A 103 12.76 25.96 23.35
C GLY A 103 13.22 27.14 22.50
N LEU A 104 12.35 28.15 22.51
CA LEU A 104 12.66 29.57 22.71
C LEU A 104 11.56 30.16 23.58
#